data_AF-A0AA39Y3S4-F1
#
_entry.id   AF-A0AA39Y3S4-F1
#
_cell.length_a   1.000
_cell.length_b   1.000
_cell.length_c   1.000
_cell.angle_alpha   90.00
_cell.angle_beta   90.00
_cell.angle_gamma   90.00
#
_symmetry.space_group_name_H-M   'P 1'
#
loop_
_entity.id
_entity.type
_entity.pdbx_description
1 polymer ?
#
loop_
_entity_poly.entity_id
_entity_poly.type
_entity_poly.pdbx_seq_one_letter_code
_entity_poly.pdbx_strand_id
1 'polypeptide(L)'
;VRAFGVDRSTLAKLNRTKAAVQYPQSGTYKAALEVYHHLHCLNYIQMYTFYDYYSVRNPVMLSETAEERFDHKDHCIDILRQAIMCRADLNVYTYHWSREYSQPVGNLFSHHRCVDWDCFSGWVAGHGPKEPKPEK
;
A
#
# COMPACT_ATOMS: atom_id res chain seq x y z
N VAL A 1 -5.61 -3.83 4.49
CA VAL A 1 -5.35 -2.36 4.44
C VAL A 1 -5.91 -1.71 5.70
N ARG A 2 -5.17 -0.80 6.36
CA ARG A 2 -5.65 -0.08 7.56
C ARG A 2 -6.61 1.04 7.15
N ALA A 3 -7.81 1.04 7.72
CA ALA A 3 -8.88 1.99 7.42
C ALA A 3 -9.27 2.81 8.67
N PHE A 4 -9.93 3.95 8.45
CA PHE A 4 -10.43 4.87 9.48
C PHE A 4 -11.78 5.46 9.07
N GLY A 5 -12.52 5.97 10.07
CA GLY A 5 -13.82 6.63 9.86
C GLY A 5 -13.67 8.11 9.50
N VAL A 6 -14.43 8.58 8.52
CA VAL A 6 -14.39 9.97 8.05
C VAL A 6 -15.81 10.51 7.85
N ASP A 7 -16.06 11.75 8.27
CA ASP A 7 -17.35 12.41 8.05
C ASP A 7 -17.61 12.70 6.58
N ARG A 8 -18.90 12.67 6.18
CA ARG A 8 -19.31 12.97 4.80
C ARG A 8 -18.88 14.36 4.33
N SER A 9 -18.93 15.35 5.23
CA SER A 9 -18.52 16.73 4.93
C SER A 9 -17.03 16.82 4.59
N THR A 10 -16.19 16.04 5.26
CA THR A 10 -14.76 15.93 4.95
C THR A 10 -14.55 15.24 3.61
N LEU A 11 -15.24 14.14 3.31
CA LEU A 11 -15.15 13.50 2.00
C LEU A 11 -15.62 14.41 0.86
N ALA A 12 -16.63 15.24 1.10
CA ALA A 12 -17.10 16.22 0.11
C ALA A 12 -16.02 17.25 -0.23
N LYS A 13 -15.30 17.75 0.79
CA LYS A 13 -14.16 18.66 0.58
C LYS A 13 -13.01 18.02 -0.19
N LEU A 14 -12.83 16.70 -0.06
CA LEU A 14 -11.82 15.94 -0.79
C LEU A 14 -12.29 15.46 -2.18
N ASN A 15 -13.54 15.75 -2.58
CA ASN A 15 -14.16 15.20 -3.78
C ASN A 15 -14.11 13.65 -3.82
N ARG A 16 -14.29 13.00 -2.66
CA ARG A 16 -14.23 11.54 -2.48
C ARG A 16 -15.54 10.94 -1.99
N THR A 17 -16.67 11.56 -2.31
CA THR A 17 -18.00 11.04 -1.94
C THR A 17 -18.51 9.97 -2.91
N LYS A 18 -18.06 9.97 -4.16
CA LYS A 18 -18.41 8.96 -5.16
C LYS A 18 -17.79 7.61 -4.75
N ALA A 19 -18.63 6.58 -4.59
CA ALA A 19 -18.27 5.24 -4.11
C ALA A 19 -17.80 5.14 -2.63
N ALA A 20 -18.06 6.16 -1.82
CA ALA A 20 -17.77 6.09 -0.39
C ALA A 20 -18.76 5.15 0.33
N VAL A 21 -18.24 4.22 1.12
CA VAL A 21 -19.05 3.26 1.90
C VAL A 21 -19.19 3.78 3.32
N GLN A 22 -20.43 3.85 3.82
CA GLN A 22 -20.71 4.23 5.20
C GLN A 22 -20.60 3.01 6.13
N TYR A 23 -20.02 3.21 7.30
CA TYR A 23 -20.07 2.23 8.38
C TYR A 23 -21.49 2.16 8.96
N PRO A 24 -22.12 0.97 9.05
CA PRO A 24 -23.53 0.85 9.44
C PRO A 24 -23.88 1.46 10.80
N GLN A 25 -22.94 1.46 11.75
CA GLN A 25 -23.20 1.81 13.16
C GLN A 25 -22.75 3.23 13.54
N SER A 26 -21.74 3.78 12.88
CA SER A 26 -21.13 5.06 13.29
C SER A 26 -21.59 6.26 12.47
N GLY A 27 -22.22 6.04 11.32
CA GLY A 27 -22.56 7.11 10.38
C GLY A 27 -21.35 7.73 9.67
N THR A 28 -20.13 7.34 10.03
CA THR A 28 -18.89 7.74 9.36
C THR A 28 -18.63 6.86 8.13
N TYR A 29 -17.80 7.34 7.21
CA TYR A 29 -17.45 6.63 5.98
C TYR A 29 -16.08 5.98 6.11
N LYS A 30 -15.96 4.77 5.56
CA LYS A 30 -14.72 4.01 5.49
C LYS A 30 -13.76 4.67 4.50
N ALA A 31 -12.60 5.09 5.00
CA ALA A 31 -11.51 5.61 4.19
C ALA A 31 -10.19 4.93 4.57
N ALA A 32 -9.20 4.99 3.69
CA ALA A 32 -7.84 4.54 3.95
C ALA A 32 -6.85 5.51 3.32
N LEU A 33 -5.63 5.56 3.88
CA LEU A 33 -4.54 6.31 3.25
C LEU A 33 -3.90 5.45 2.17
N GLU A 34 -3.68 6.04 0.99
CA GLU A 34 -3.11 5.37 -0.19
C GLU A 34 -1.79 4.64 0.11
N VAL A 35 -0.97 5.14 1.05
CA VAL A 35 0.29 4.47 1.43
C VAL A 35 0.09 3.03 1.92
N TYR A 36 -1.01 2.74 2.62
CA TYR A 36 -1.30 1.37 3.05
C TYR A 36 -1.73 0.48 1.89
N HIS A 37 -2.32 1.06 0.84
CA HIS A 37 -2.62 0.33 -0.39
C HIS A 37 -1.33 0.04 -1.17
N HIS A 38 -0.42 1.02 -1.31
CA HIS A 38 0.89 0.80 -1.92
C HIS A 38 1.71 -0.29 -1.21
N LEU A 39 1.75 -0.27 0.14
CA LEU A 39 2.43 -1.31 0.92
C LEU A 39 1.76 -2.69 0.77
N HIS A 40 0.43 -2.73 0.70
CA HIS A 40 -0.31 -3.96 0.37
C HIS A 40 0.08 -4.47 -1.02
N CYS A 41 0.10 -3.60 -2.04
CA CYS A 41 0.48 -3.95 -3.40
C CYS A 41 1.91 -4.52 -3.47
N LEU A 42 2.86 -3.88 -2.79
CA LEU A 42 4.24 -4.36 -2.73
C LEU A 42 4.33 -5.75 -2.08
N ASN A 43 3.65 -5.94 -0.95
CA ASN A 43 3.59 -7.24 -0.27
C ASN A 43 2.89 -8.29 -1.14
N TYR A 44 1.85 -7.91 -1.88
CA TYR A 44 1.15 -8.82 -2.78
C TYR A 44 2.04 -9.29 -3.93
N ILE A 45 2.82 -8.39 -4.54
CA ILE A 45 3.82 -8.76 -5.56
C ILE A 45 4.83 -9.73 -4.97
N GLN A 46 5.32 -9.50 -3.74
CA GLN A 46 6.21 -10.44 -3.06
C GLN A 46 5.56 -11.81 -2.88
N MET A 47 4.30 -11.87 -2.43
CA MET A 47 3.58 -13.12 -2.27
C MET A 47 3.40 -13.87 -3.59
N TYR A 48 3.11 -13.14 -4.68
CA TYR A 48 3.03 -13.71 -6.03
C TYR A 48 4.38 -14.23 -6.52
N THR A 49 5.48 -13.50 -6.29
CA THR A 49 6.83 -13.93 -6.67
C THR A 49 7.25 -15.20 -5.95
N PHE A 50 6.93 -15.32 -4.67
CA PHE A 50 7.21 -16.50 -3.85
C PHE A 50 5.98 -17.39 -3.69
N TYR A 51 5.26 -17.63 -4.78
CA TYR A 51 3.97 -18.30 -4.77
C TYR A 51 3.99 -19.64 -4.02
N ASP A 52 4.97 -20.50 -4.26
CA ASP A 52 5.05 -21.83 -3.63
C ASP A 52 5.09 -21.76 -2.10
N TYR A 53 5.68 -20.70 -1.55
CA TYR A 53 5.72 -20.48 -0.11
C TYR A 53 4.38 -19.96 0.43
N TYR A 54 3.74 -19.03 -0.27
CA TYR A 54 2.54 -18.33 0.22
C TYR A 54 1.23 -19.02 -0.15
N SER A 55 1.19 -19.81 -1.21
CA SER A 55 0.00 -20.50 -1.73
C SER A 55 -0.61 -21.51 -0.75
N VAL A 56 0.15 -21.92 0.27
CA VAL A 56 -0.32 -22.84 1.33
C VAL A 56 -0.42 -22.19 2.71
N ARG A 57 -0.07 -20.90 2.83
CA ARG A 57 0.08 -20.20 4.13
C ARG A 57 -0.71 -18.92 4.24
N ASN A 58 -0.93 -18.24 3.12
CA ASN A 58 -1.57 -16.94 3.11
C ASN A 58 -3.03 -17.07 2.67
N PRO A 59 -4.01 -16.63 3.50
CA PRO A 59 -5.42 -16.72 3.17
C PRO A 59 -5.81 -16.06 1.85
N VAL A 60 -5.18 -14.94 1.49
CA VAL A 60 -5.45 -14.22 0.23
C VAL A 60 -5.08 -15.09 -0.96
N MET A 61 -3.84 -15.60 -0.96
CA MET A 61 -3.32 -16.44 -2.05
C MET A 61 -4.06 -17.78 -2.18
N LEU A 62 -4.57 -18.30 -1.05
CA LEU A 62 -5.41 -19.50 -0.98
C LEU A 62 -6.82 -19.28 -1.53
N SER A 63 -7.38 -18.07 -1.32
CA SER A 63 -8.77 -17.76 -1.70
C SER A 63 -8.93 -17.37 -3.16
N GLU A 64 -7.87 -16.86 -3.80
CA GLU A 64 -7.90 -16.39 -5.18
C GLU A 64 -7.58 -17.54 -6.16
N THR A 65 -8.24 -17.55 -7.31
CA THR A 65 -7.90 -18.37 -8.47
C THR A 65 -6.59 -17.90 -9.14
N ALA A 66 -6.08 -18.65 -10.11
CA ALA A 66 -4.89 -18.24 -10.84
C ALA A 66 -5.09 -16.92 -11.62
N GLU A 67 -6.28 -16.72 -12.19
CA GLU A 67 -6.65 -15.51 -12.93
C GLU A 67 -6.77 -14.30 -11.99
N GLU A 68 -7.53 -14.43 -10.90
CA GLU A 68 -7.65 -13.36 -9.90
C GLU A 68 -6.29 -12.96 -9.33
N ARG A 69 -5.40 -13.93 -9.09
CA ARG A 69 -4.05 -13.61 -8.62
C ARG A 69 -3.24 -12.83 -9.65
N PHE A 70 -3.39 -13.18 -10.92
CA PHE A 70 -2.72 -12.47 -12.02
C PHE A 70 -3.20 -11.03 -12.10
N ASP A 71 -4.52 -10.83 -12.11
CA ASP A 71 -5.15 -9.51 -12.18
C ASP A 71 -4.79 -8.64 -10.99
N HIS A 72 -4.80 -9.20 -9.78
CA HIS A 72 -4.40 -8.48 -8.57
C HIS A 72 -2.94 -8.05 -8.65
N LYS A 73 -2.03 -8.91 -9.16
CA LYS A 73 -0.62 -8.54 -9.38
C LYS A 73 -0.51 -7.40 -10.41
N ASP A 74 -1.21 -7.50 -11.53
CA ASP A 74 -1.17 -6.49 -12.60
C ASP A 74 -1.67 -5.12 -12.09
N HIS A 75 -2.81 -5.12 -11.39
CA HIS A 75 -3.34 -3.95 -10.68
C HIS A 75 -2.33 -3.35 -9.70
N CYS A 76 -1.67 -4.20 -8.89
CA CYS A 76 -0.66 -3.75 -7.93
C CYS A 76 0.52 -3.06 -8.60
N ILE A 77 1.00 -3.61 -9.72
CA ILE A 77 2.09 -3.02 -10.50
C ILE A 77 1.67 -1.66 -11.06
N ASP A 78 0.47 -1.55 -11.64
CA ASP A 78 0.00 -0.29 -12.20
C ASP A 78 -0.22 0.79 -11.13
N ILE A 79 -0.81 0.44 -9.98
CA ILE A 79 -0.98 1.36 -8.86
C ILE A 79 0.37 1.88 -8.34
N LEU A 80 1.37 1.00 -8.19
CA LEU A 80 2.72 1.41 -7.79
C LEU A 80 3.39 2.29 -8.85
N ARG A 81 3.25 1.97 -10.14
CA ARG A 81 3.73 2.81 -11.24
C ARG A 81 3.13 4.21 -11.17
N GLN A 82 1.80 4.32 -11.06
CA GLN A 82 1.12 5.61 -10.93
C GLN A 82 1.60 6.38 -9.70
N ALA A 83 1.76 5.70 -8.56
CA ALA A 83 2.24 6.30 -7.32
C ALA A 83 3.66 6.87 -7.44
N ILE A 84 4.57 6.14 -8.09
CA ILE A 84 5.96 6.55 -8.33
C ILE A 84 6.00 7.73 -9.30
N MET A 85 5.24 7.69 -10.39
CA MET A 85 5.19 8.80 -11.36
C MET A 85 4.58 10.07 -10.76
N CYS A 86 3.55 9.92 -9.91
CA CYS A 86 2.92 11.05 -9.23
C CYS A 86 3.84 11.67 -8.16
N ARG A 87 4.72 10.88 -7.55
CA ARG A 87 5.65 11.29 -6.50
C ARG A 87 7.07 10.87 -6.87
N ALA A 88 7.59 11.48 -7.93
CA ALA A 88 8.92 11.19 -8.44
C ALA A 88 9.99 11.49 -7.37
N ASP A 89 10.90 10.54 -7.17
CA ASP A 89 12.11 10.79 -6.39
C ASP A 89 13.13 11.54 -7.24
N LEU A 90 13.53 12.71 -6.79
CA LEU A 90 14.47 13.59 -7.50
C LEU A 90 15.91 13.47 -6.98
N ASN A 91 16.18 12.55 -6.05
CA ASN A 91 17.54 12.28 -5.61
C ASN A 91 18.38 11.69 -6.75
N VAL A 92 19.62 12.15 -6.85
CA VAL A 92 20.57 11.63 -7.84
C VAL A 92 21.31 10.43 -7.26
N TYR A 93 21.26 9.31 -7.96
CA TYR A 93 22.15 8.18 -7.72
C TYR A 93 23.37 8.28 -8.64
N THR A 94 24.49 7.68 -8.23
CA THR A 94 25.76 7.76 -8.97
C THR A 94 26.21 6.37 -9.42
N TYR A 95 27.38 6.27 -10.06
CA TYR A 95 27.98 5.00 -10.49
C TYR A 95 29.42 4.90 -10.00
N HIS A 96 29.90 3.67 -9.82
CA HIS A 96 31.30 3.37 -9.53
C HIS A 96 31.79 2.15 -10.31
N TRP A 97 33.11 2.05 -10.49
CA TRP A 97 33.75 0.91 -11.16
C TRP A 97 33.98 -0.24 -10.17
N SER A 98 33.64 -1.46 -10.58
CA SER A 98 33.94 -2.70 -9.85
C SER A 98 34.82 -3.60 -10.71
N ARG A 99 35.68 -4.43 -10.08
CA ARG A 99 36.49 -5.43 -10.79
C ARG A 99 35.69 -6.65 -11.25
N GLU A 100 34.50 -6.84 -10.70
CA GLU A 100 33.64 -8.00 -10.95
C GLU A 100 32.75 -7.83 -12.19
N TYR A 101 32.54 -6.59 -12.63
CA TYR A 101 31.60 -6.25 -13.69
C TYR A 101 32.30 -5.44 -14.78
N SER A 102 31.95 -5.70 -16.04
CA SER A 102 32.47 -4.97 -17.20
C SER A 102 31.77 -3.62 -17.41
N GLN A 103 30.76 -3.28 -16.60
CA GLN A 103 29.98 -2.05 -16.66
C GLN A 103 29.99 -1.35 -15.29
N PRO A 104 29.86 0.00 -15.23
CA PRO A 104 29.71 0.71 -13.97
C PRO A 104 28.50 0.20 -13.18
N VAL A 105 28.69 0.03 -11.87
CA VAL A 105 27.64 -0.42 -10.95
C VAL A 105 26.98 0.80 -10.32
N GLY A 106 25.64 0.80 -10.27
CA GLY A 106 24.88 1.88 -9.65
C GLY A 106 25.10 1.95 -8.14
N ASN A 107 25.44 3.14 -7.65
CA ASN A 107 25.38 3.48 -6.24
C ASN A 107 23.99 4.07 -5.93
N LEU A 108 23.06 3.17 -5.59
CA LEU A 108 21.63 3.47 -5.40
C LEU A 108 21.28 3.98 -3.99
N PHE A 109 22.26 4.07 -3.08
CA PHE A 109 22.06 4.50 -1.69
C PHE A 109 22.24 6.01 -1.57
N SER A 110 21.22 6.78 -1.93
CA SER A 110 21.16 8.22 -1.68
C SER A 110 20.49 8.54 -0.33
N HIS A 111 20.72 9.75 0.18
CA HIS A 111 20.06 10.20 1.40
C HIS A 111 18.62 10.61 1.12
N HIS A 112 17.70 10.06 1.92
CA HIS A 112 16.27 10.39 1.84
C HIS A 112 15.81 10.94 3.20
N ARG A 113 14.82 11.85 3.16
CA ARG A 113 14.09 12.23 4.37
C ARG A 113 12.80 11.40 4.42
N CYS A 114 12.76 10.47 5.36
CA CYS A 114 11.62 9.57 5.52
C CYS A 114 10.54 10.18 6.43
N VAL A 115 9.32 9.67 6.29
CA VAL A 115 8.24 9.88 7.25
C VAL A 115 8.59 9.18 8.56
N ASP A 116 8.29 9.82 9.70
CA ASP A 116 8.29 9.15 11.00
C ASP A 116 7.10 8.19 11.07
N TRP A 117 7.37 6.91 10.93
CA TRP A 117 6.35 5.87 10.84
C TRP A 117 5.64 5.59 12.16
N ASP A 118 6.30 5.77 13.30
CA ASP A 118 5.69 5.52 14.60
C ASP A 118 4.66 6.61 14.90
N CYS A 119 5.05 7.87 14.69
CA CYS A 119 4.13 9.00 14.80
C CYS A 119 2.97 8.88 13.79
N PHE A 120 3.28 8.63 12.52
CA PHE A 120 2.27 8.52 11.46
C PHE A 120 1.29 7.37 11.69
N SER A 121 1.80 6.17 11.96
CA SER A 121 0.96 4.98 12.13
C SER A 121 0.18 5.01 13.44
N GLY A 122 0.73 5.62 14.49
CA GLY A 122 0.05 5.91 15.75
C GLY A 122 -1.16 6.83 15.56
N TRP A 123 -1.01 7.90 14.77
CA TRP A 123 -2.13 8.78 14.43
C TRP A 123 -3.25 8.02 13.71
N VAL A 124 -2.92 7.21 12.70
CA VAL A 124 -3.92 6.42 11.96
C VAL A 124 -4.65 5.45 12.89
N ALA A 125 -3.92 4.75 13.76
CA ALA A 125 -4.51 3.79 14.70
C ALA A 125 -5.48 4.49 15.68
N GLY A 126 -5.14 5.67 16.18
CA GLY A 126 -5.98 6.45 17.09
C GLY A 126 -7.29 6.96 16.46
N HIS A 127 -7.36 7.04 15.14
CA HIS A 127 -8.54 7.49 14.38
C HIS A 127 -9.27 6.34 13.66
N GLY A 128 -8.86 5.09 13.91
CA GLY A 128 -9.54 3.91 13.41
C GLY A 128 -10.99 3.79 13.92
N PRO A 129 -11.85 3.02 13.23
CA PRO A 129 -13.23 2.82 13.69
C PRO A 129 -13.21 2.13 15.06
N LYS A 130 -13.94 2.69 16.03
CA LYS A 130 -14.28 2.00 17.28
C LYS A 130 -15.42 1.03 17.02
N GLU A 131 -15.22 0.06 16.13
CA GLU A 131 -16.21 -1.01 15.97
C GLU A 131 -16.17 -1.91 17.21
N PRO A 132 -17.33 -2.28 17.79
CA PRO A 132 -17.37 -3.41 18.70
C PRO A 132 -16.85 -4.62 17.94
N LYS A 133 -15.99 -5.43 18.58
CA LYS A 133 -15.62 -6.73 18.00
C LYS A 133 -16.91 -7.49 17.68
N PRO A 134 -17.01 -8.18 16.53
CA PRO A 134 -18.12 -9.08 16.31
C PRO A 134 -18.18 -10.06 17.49
N GLU A 135 -19.35 -10.15 18.13
CA GLU A 135 -19.62 -11.20 19.10
C GLU A 135 -19.46 -12.55 18.38
N LYS A 136 -18.72 -13.45 19.02
CA LYS A 136 -18.42 -14.79 18.48
C LYS A 136 -19.67 -15.64 18.36
#